data_AF-A0A139AE37-F1
#
_entry.id   AF-A0A139AE37-F1
#
_cell.length_a   1.000
_cell.length_b   1.000
_cell.length_c   1.000
_cell.angle_alpha   90.00
_cell.angle_beta   90.00
_cell.angle_gamma   90.00
#
_symmetry.space_group_name_H-M   'P 1'
#
loop_
_entity.id
_entity.type
_entity.pdbx_description
1 polymer ?
#
loop_
_entity_poly.entity_id
_entity_poly.type
_entity_poly.pdbx_seq_one_letter_code
_entity_poly.pdbx_strand_id
1 'polypeptide(L)'
;MVFPRCQTSMNATLLLQIYFQRVASRFSFMHPKNLNTGAKSLNRPLILSMMTIGCFYHDHDTFRRTHQKSLSSYITRILQAASSKSTTTIDHVQMLVHIAISHGQGLHKDLFLAAMVESAASLQNVTQKNPAFRKREIGLQPQTLGDWIVEEDVRRTAWHTAWLDRIIIDRSRGIGKWE
;
A
#
# COMPACT_ATOMS: atom_id res chain seq x y z
N MET A 1 41.38 -8.46 13.73
CA MET A 1 40.30 -8.83 12.80
C MET A 1 39.13 -7.88 13.06
N VAL A 2 39.05 -6.79 12.30
CA VAL A 2 38.02 -5.75 12.49
C VAL A 2 36.80 -6.19 11.69
N PHE A 3 35.75 -6.64 12.36
CA PHE A 3 34.45 -6.82 11.71
C PHE A 3 33.95 -5.44 11.27
N PRO A 4 33.61 -5.23 9.98
CA PRO A 4 33.01 -3.99 9.57
C PRO A 4 31.64 -3.91 10.25
N ARG A 5 31.48 -2.92 11.14
CA ARG A 5 30.18 -2.49 11.65
C ARG A 5 29.39 -1.96 10.46
N CYS A 6 28.68 -2.84 9.76
CA CYS A 6 27.66 -2.43 8.81
C CYS A 6 26.45 -1.96 9.62
N GLN A 7 26.56 -0.78 10.25
CA GLN A 7 25.42 -0.01 10.71
C GLN A 7 24.76 0.60 9.46
N THR A 8 24.11 -0.22 8.64
CA THR A 8 23.15 0.29 7.66
C THR A 8 21.94 0.75 8.45
N SER A 9 21.93 2.02 8.85
CA SER A 9 20.73 2.66 9.35
C SER A 9 19.63 2.53 8.28
N MET A 10 18.40 2.29 8.72
CA MET A 10 17.27 2.18 7.80
C MET A 10 16.99 3.55 7.17
N ASN A 11 17.47 3.76 5.95
CA ASN A 11 17.26 5.01 5.22
C ASN A 11 15.87 5.02 4.56
N ALA A 12 14.91 5.69 5.20
CA ALA A 12 13.53 5.78 4.71
C ALA A 12 13.44 6.36 3.29
N THR A 13 14.26 7.37 2.96
CA THR A 13 14.30 7.99 1.63
C THR A 13 14.70 6.98 0.56
N LEU A 14 15.72 6.16 0.83
CA LEU A 14 16.16 5.12 -0.10
C LEU A 14 15.06 4.07 -0.34
N LEU A 15 14.41 3.59 0.72
CA LEU A 15 13.35 2.59 0.59
C LEU A 15 12.13 3.13 -0.17
N LEU A 16 11.78 4.40 0.04
CA LEU A 16 10.71 5.05 -0.71
C LEU A 16 11.09 5.22 -2.19
N GLN A 17 12.34 5.58 -2.50
CA GLN A 17 12.82 5.64 -3.88
C GLN A 17 12.70 4.28 -4.58
N ILE A 18 13.15 3.21 -3.93
CA ILE A 18 13.03 1.84 -4.45
C ILE A 18 11.56 1.48 -4.68
N TYR A 19 10.68 1.79 -3.72
CA TYR A 19 9.23 1.59 -3.87
C TYR A 19 8.69 2.28 -5.12
N PHE A 20 8.99 3.57 -5.32
CA PHE A 20 8.49 4.30 -6.48
C PHE A 20 9.06 3.79 -7.81
N GLN A 21 10.33 3.40 -7.83
CA GLN A 21 10.99 2.89 -9.03
C GLN A 21 10.52 1.49 -9.43
N ARG A 22 10.36 0.58 -8.45
CA ARG A 22 10.10 -0.85 -8.71
C ARG A 22 8.61 -1.20 -8.68
N VAL A 23 7.83 -0.55 -7.81
CA VAL A 23 6.43 -0.90 -7.57
C VAL A 23 5.50 0.16 -8.12
N ALA A 24 5.66 1.44 -7.75
CA ALA A 24 4.74 2.48 -8.22
C ALA A 24 4.79 2.69 -9.74
N SER A 25 5.89 2.33 -10.39
CA SER A 25 6.00 2.33 -11.87
C SER A 25 5.07 1.33 -12.55
N ARG A 26 4.66 0.27 -11.85
CA ARG A 26 3.75 -0.79 -12.34
C ARG A 26 2.37 -0.74 -11.70
N PHE A 27 2.30 -0.29 -10.45
CA PHE A 27 1.10 -0.17 -9.63
C PHE A 27 1.05 1.24 -9.05
N SER A 28 0.68 2.22 -9.89
CA SER A 28 0.71 3.63 -9.53
C SER A 28 -0.47 4.01 -8.62
N PHE A 29 -0.50 3.51 -7.39
CA PHE A 29 -1.51 3.87 -6.39
C PHE A 29 -1.48 5.36 -6.05
N MET A 30 -0.27 5.94 -5.98
CA MET A 30 -0.05 7.30 -5.51
C MET A 30 0.97 8.01 -6.40
N HIS A 31 0.66 9.24 -6.78
CA HIS A 31 1.63 10.11 -7.44
C HIS A 31 2.76 10.55 -6.46
N PRO A 32 4.07 10.49 -6.83
CA PRO A 32 5.17 10.84 -5.93
C PRO A 32 5.06 12.27 -5.35
N LYS A 33 4.56 13.21 -6.15
CA LYS A 33 4.31 14.59 -5.69
C LYS A 33 3.32 14.66 -4.52
N ASN A 34 2.31 13.78 -4.47
CA ASN A 34 1.34 13.74 -3.37
C ASN A 34 1.92 13.17 -2.07
N LEU A 35 2.99 12.36 -2.13
CA LEU A 35 3.65 11.92 -0.89
C LEU A 35 4.40 13.08 -0.22
N ASN A 36 5.03 13.92 -1.03
CA ASN A 36 5.89 15.01 -0.54
C ASN A 36 5.11 16.29 -0.19
N THR A 37 3.79 16.34 -0.44
CA THR A 37 2.95 17.51 -0.16
C THR A 37 1.84 17.16 0.83
N GLY A 38 1.64 18.01 1.83
CA GLY A 38 0.50 17.95 2.75
C GLY A 38 0.51 16.76 3.73
N ALA A 39 -0.69 16.31 4.12
CA ALA A 39 -0.91 15.36 5.22
C ALA A 39 -0.36 13.95 4.98
N LYS A 40 -0.18 13.54 3.72
CA LYS A 40 0.37 12.21 3.35
C LYS A 40 1.83 12.05 3.80
N SER A 41 2.63 13.11 3.77
CA SER A 41 4.02 13.12 4.26
C SER A 41 4.15 12.79 5.75
N LEU A 42 3.07 12.99 6.52
CA LEU A 42 3.00 12.72 7.95
C LEU A 42 2.27 11.40 8.26
N ASN A 43 1.75 10.71 7.24
CA ASN A 43 1.02 9.46 7.39
C ASN A 43 2.00 8.28 7.59
N ARG A 44 2.50 8.14 8.82
CA ARG A 44 3.50 7.12 9.19
C ARG A 44 3.08 5.69 8.81
N PRO A 45 1.83 5.23 9.05
CA PRO A 45 1.42 3.89 8.64
C PRO A 45 1.54 3.64 7.13
N LEU A 46 1.13 4.62 6.31
CA LEU A 46 1.25 4.54 4.86
C LEU A 46 2.72 4.49 4.43
N ILE A 47 3.56 5.37 4.97
CA ILE A 47 5.00 5.40 4.66
C ILE A 47 5.68 4.09 5.05
N LEU A 48 5.40 3.54 6.24
CA LEU A 48 5.97 2.28 6.69
C LEU A 48 5.53 1.10 5.80
N SER A 49 4.28 1.08 5.34
CA SER A 49 3.81 0.05 4.40
C SER A 49 4.58 0.11 3.06
N MET A 50 4.84 1.31 2.53
CA MET A 50 5.64 1.51 1.32
C MET A 50 7.11 1.12 1.54
N MET A 51 7.70 1.50 2.67
CA MET A 51 9.07 1.13 3.04
C MET A 51 9.23 -0.38 3.18
N THR A 52 8.21 -1.09 3.66
CA THR A 52 8.25 -2.56 3.79
C THR A 52 8.38 -3.22 2.43
N ILE A 53 7.60 -2.76 1.46
CA ILE A 53 7.71 -3.19 0.06
C ILE A 53 9.08 -2.77 -0.52
N GLY A 54 9.50 -1.53 -0.30
CA GLY A 54 10.81 -1.04 -0.75
C GLY A 54 11.97 -1.88 -0.20
N CYS A 55 11.87 -2.34 1.04
CA CYS A 55 12.84 -3.23 1.66
C CYS A 55 12.88 -4.59 0.96
N PHE A 56 11.73 -5.15 0.57
CA PHE A 56 11.67 -6.41 -0.18
C PHE A 56 12.45 -6.34 -1.50
N TYR A 57 12.39 -5.20 -2.19
CA TYR A 57 13.07 -4.97 -3.47
C TYR A 57 14.46 -4.33 -3.35
N HIS A 58 15.01 -4.19 -2.15
CA HIS A 58 16.34 -3.63 -1.94
C HIS A 58 17.41 -4.59 -2.49
N ASP A 59 18.43 -4.11 -3.20
CA ASP A 59 19.38 -4.97 -3.91
C ASP A 59 20.25 -5.82 -2.95
N HIS A 60 20.63 -5.28 -1.80
CA HIS A 60 21.46 -5.99 -0.82
C HIS A 60 20.67 -6.98 0.06
N ASP A 61 20.98 -8.28 -0.05
CA ASP A 61 20.31 -9.34 0.72
C ASP A 61 20.48 -9.21 2.25
N THR A 62 21.68 -8.85 2.71
CA THR A 62 21.95 -8.63 4.14
C THR A 62 21.07 -7.54 4.73
N PHE A 63 20.82 -6.46 3.97
CA PHE A 63 19.93 -5.38 4.38
C PHE A 63 18.49 -5.91 4.51
N ARG A 64 17.99 -6.65 3.50
CA ARG A 64 16.65 -7.24 3.53
C ARG A 64 16.45 -8.10 4.77
N ARG A 65 17.34 -9.08 5.00
CA ARG A 65 17.24 -9.99 6.16
C ARG A 65 17.25 -9.25 7.50
N THR A 66 18.04 -8.18 7.60
CA THR A 66 18.18 -7.40 8.83
C THR A 66 16.91 -6.59 9.14
N HIS A 67 16.31 -5.94 8.14
CA HIS A 67 15.23 -4.97 8.37
C HIS A 67 13.82 -5.53 8.13
N GLN A 68 13.67 -6.54 7.26
CA GLN A 68 12.37 -7.03 6.84
C GLN A 68 11.58 -7.67 7.98
N LYS A 69 12.22 -8.37 8.92
CA LYS A 69 11.54 -8.93 10.10
C LYS A 69 10.91 -7.82 10.95
N SER A 70 11.65 -6.74 11.19
CA SER A 70 11.17 -5.59 11.97
C SER A 70 10.03 -4.88 11.25
N LEU A 71 10.19 -4.59 9.95
CA LEU A 71 9.16 -3.95 9.14
C LEU A 71 7.89 -4.81 9.03
N SER A 72 8.03 -6.13 8.83
CA SER A 72 6.93 -7.08 8.83
C SER A 72 6.16 -7.07 10.15
N SER A 73 6.86 -7.06 11.29
CA SER A 73 6.23 -6.96 12.61
C SER A 73 5.43 -5.67 12.78
N TYR A 74 5.95 -4.54 12.28
CA TYR A 74 5.22 -3.27 12.30
C TYR A 74 3.96 -3.31 11.45
N ILE A 75 4.03 -3.81 10.21
CA ILE A 75 2.84 -3.84 9.34
C ILE A 75 1.75 -4.80 9.86
N THR A 76 2.12 -5.91 10.51
CA THR A 76 1.13 -6.79 11.18
C THR A 76 0.38 -6.04 12.28
N ARG A 77 1.09 -5.24 13.11
CA ARG A 77 0.45 -4.42 14.15
C ARG A 77 -0.41 -3.30 13.57
N ILE A 78 0.03 -2.69 12.46
CA ILE A 78 -0.75 -1.68 11.74
C ILE A 78 -2.06 -2.28 11.23
N LEU A 79 -2.04 -3.49 10.66
CA LEU A 79 -3.23 -4.18 10.19
C LEU A 79 -4.24 -4.41 11.33
N GLN A 80 -3.78 -4.90 12.48
CA GLN A 80 -4.63 -5.09 13.66
C GLN A 80 -5.26 -3.77 14.15
N ALA A 81 -4.49 -2.68 14.11
CA ALA A 81 -4.97 -1.35 14.48
C ALA A 81 -5.83 -0.67 13.39
N ALA A 82 -5.78 -1.15 12.15
CA ALA A 82 -6.52 -0.60 11.04
C ALA A 82 -8.01 -0.95 11.14
N SER A 83 -8.33 -2.20 11.48
CA SER A 83 -9.70 -2.70 11.60
C SER A 83 -10.53 -2.06 12.72
N SER A 84 -9.90 -1.30 13.63
CA SER A 84 -10.60 -0.60 14.72
C SER A 84 -10.92 0.87 14.42
N LYS A 85 -10.52 1.40 13.26
CA LYS A 85 -10.75 2.81 12.91
C LYS A 85 -12.14 3.03 12.32
N SER A 86 -12.84 4.03 12.84
CA SER A 86 -14.17 4.44 12.35
C SER A 86 -14.14 5.30 11.08
N THR A 87 -12.99 5.91 10.76
CA THR A 87 -12.81 6.76 9.58
C THR A 87 -11.84 6.15 8.58
N THR A 88 -12.38 5.79 7.41
CA THR A 88 -11.63 5.24 6.28
C THR A 88 -11.33 6.32 5.26
N THR A 89 -10.04 6.50 4.94
CA THR A 89 -9.55 7.43 3.89
C THR A 89 -8.93 6.64 2.75
N ILE A 90 -8.65 7.31 1.61
CA ILE A 90 -7.95 6.64 0.51
C ILE A 90 -6.55 6.16 0.92
N ASP A 91 -5.85 6.93 1.75
CA ASP A 91 -4.55 6.56 2.32
C ASP A 91 -4.61 5.26 3.12
N HIS A 92 -5.72 5.06 3.85
CA HIS A 92 -5.96 3.85 4.61
C HIS A 92 -6.11 2.64 3.68
N VAL A 93 -6.87 2.78 2.58
CA VAL A 93 -7.00 1.74 1.55
C VAL A 93 -5.63 1.43 0.93
N GLN A 94 -4.87 2.46 0.53
CA GLN A 94 -3.53 2.31 -0.06
C GLN A 94 -2.59 1.57 0.90
N MET A 95 -2.58 1.95 2.17
CA MET A 95 -1.82 1.28 3.23
C MET A 95 -2.20 -0.21 3.33
N LEU A 96 -3.48 -0.55 3.39
CA LEU A 96 -3.94 -1.95 3.48
C LEU A 96 -3.54 -2.77 2.25
N VAL A 97 -3.64 -2.18 1.05
CA VAL A 97 -3.19 -2.84 -0.18
C VAL A 97 -1.68 -3.09 -0.16
N HIS A 98 -0.87 -2.13 0.32
CA HIS A 98 0.57 -2.36 0.48
C HIS A 98 0.88 -3.49 1.47
N ILE A 99 0.14 -3.54 2.59
CA ILE A 99 0.26 -4.63 3.58
C ILE A 99 -0.07 -5.97 2.93
N ALA A 100 -1.15 -6.04 2.14
CA ALA A 100 -1.50 -7.23 1.39
C ALA A 100 -0.37 -7.65 0.44
N ILE A 101 0.14 -6.74 -0.39
CA ILE A 101 1.26 -7.02 -1.30
C ILE A 101 2.46 -7.58 -0.53
N SER A 102 2.81 -6.98 0.61
CA SER A 102 3.91 -7.44 1.44
C SER A 102 3.71 -8.86 1.98
N HIS A 103 2.50 -9.20 2.45
CA HIS A 103 2.23 -10.55 2.97
C HIS A 103 2.06 -11.60 1.88
N GLY A 104 1.55 -11.22 0.70
CA GLY A 104 1.47 -12.09 -0.47
C GLY A 104 2.83 -12.58 -0.96
N GLN A 105 3.90 -11.83 -0.70
CA GLN A 105 5.28 -12.23 -0.99
C GLN A 105 5.91 -13.12 0.10
N GLY A 106 5.38 -13.08 1.32
CA GLY A 106 6.00 -13.67 2.52
C GLY A 106 5.35 -14.96 3.03
N LEU A 107 4.54 -15.65 2.22
CA LEU A 107 3.82 -16.89 2.59
C LEU A 107 2.79 -16.75 3.73
N HIS A 108 2.50 -15.55 4.22
CA HIS A 108 1.47 -15.31 5.24
C HIS A 108 0.09 -15.14 4.62
N LYS A 109 -0.47 -16.23 4.08
CA LYS A 109 -1.74 -16.23 3.33
C LYS A 109 -2.90 -15.61 4.13
N ASP A 110 -3.00 -15.89 5.42
CA ASP A 110 -4.10 -15.38 6.26
C ASP A 110 -4.02 -13.86 6.42
N LEU A 111 -2.82 -13.32 6.65
CA LEU A 111 -2.62 -11.86 6.78
C LEU A 111 -2.82 -11.15 5.44
N PHE A 112 -2.45 -11.79 4.33
CA PHE A 112 -2.76 -11.30 2.99
C PHE A 112 -4.27 -11.20 2.78
N LEU A 113 -5.02 -12.27 3.05
CA LEU A 113 -6.47 -12.30 2.91
C LEU A 113 -7.15 -11.26 3.82
N ALA A 114 -6.73 -11.18 5.10
CA ALA A 114 -7.27 -10.21 6.04
C ALA A 114 -7.06 -8.77 5.55
N ALA A 115 -5.85 -8.42 5.10
CA ALA A 115 -5.55 -7.10 4.56
C ALA A 115 -6.36 -6.78 3.29
N MET A 116 -6.59 -7.79 2.43
CA MET A 116 -7.37 -7.63 1.21
C MET A 116 -8.86 -7.40 1.50
N VAL A 117 -9.46 -8.20 2.38
CA VAL A 117 -10.85 -8.03 2.81
C VAL A 117 -11.06 -6.65 3.44
N GLU A 118 -10.17 -6.26 4.36
CA GLU A 118 -10.23 -4.94 4.99
C GLU A 118 -10.07 -3.81 3.96
N SER A 119 -9.18 -3.99 2.96
CA SER A 119 -8.97 -2.99 1.90
C SER A 119 -10.21 -2.81 1.02
N ALA A 120 -10.91 -3.89 0.69
CA ALA A 120 -12.12 -3.86 -0.11
C ALA A 120 -13.28 -3.20 0.66
N ALA A 121 -13.47 -3.58 1.93
CA ALA A 121 -14.48 -2.98 2.81
C ALA A 121 -14.22 -1.46 2.99
N SER A 122 -12.97 -1.09 3.25
CA SER A 122 -12.56 0.30 3.36
C SER A 122 -12.77 1.09 2.06
N LEU A 123 -12.47 0.48 0.91
CA LEU A 123 -12.69 1.11 -0.39
C LEU A 123 -14.18 1.35 -0.65
N GLN A 124 -15.05 0.40 -0.33
CA GLN A 124 -16.50 0.55 -0.47
C GLN A 124 -17.03 1.74 0.37
N ASN A 125 -16.50 1.90 1.59
CA ASN A 125 -16.85 3.03 2.46
C ASN A 125 -16.35 4.37 1.86
N VAL A 126 -15.12 4.39 1.33
CA VAL A 126 -14.55 5.57 0.68
C VAL A 126 -15.31 5.94 -0.60
N THR A 127 -15.69 4.98 -1.44
CA THR A 127 -16.42 5.23 -2.70
C THR A 127 -17.82 5.77 -2.43
N GLN A 128 -18.50 5.25 -1.41
CA GLN A 128 -19.79 5.77 -0.98
C GLN A 128 -19.70 7.22 -0.49
N LYS A 129 -18.61 7.62 0.18
CA LYS A 129 -18.49 8.95 0.80
C LYS A 129 -17.78 9.98 -0.08
N ASN A 130 -16.90 9.57 -0.99
CA ASN A 130 -16.03 10.50 -1.71
C ASN A 130 -16.72 11.05 -2.97
N PRO A 131 -16.94 12.38 -3.05
CA PRO A 131 -17.58 13.00 -4.21
C PRO A 131 -16.85 12.75 -5.54
N ALA A 132 -15.54 12.47 -5.52
CA ALA A 132 -14.75 12.13 -6.72
C ALA A 132 -15.33 10.98 -7.53
N PHE A 133 -16.05 10.05 -6.89
CA PHE A 133 -16.71 8.93 -7.55
C PHE A 133 -18.15 9.22 -7.98
N ARG A 134 -18.77 10.28 -7.45
CA ARG A 134 -20.15 10.70 -7.79
C ARG A 134 -20.18 11.82 -8.84
N LYS A 135 -19.16 12.69 -8.87
CA LYS A 135 -19.19 13.98 -9.58
C LYS A 135 -19.20 13.90 -11.12
N ARG A 136 -18.80 12.79 -11.73
CA ARG A 136 -18.81 12.68 -13.21
C ARG A 136 -20.19 12.50 -13.84
N GLU A 137 -21.19 12.04 -13.09
CA GLU A 137 -22.57 11.97 -13.60
C GLU A 137 -23.19 13.35 -13.83
N ILE A 138 -22.61 14.41 -13.26
CA ILE A 138 -23.12 15.79 -13.33
C ILE A 138 -22.19 16.71 -14.16
N GLY A 139 -21.18 16.16 -14.85
CA GLY A 139 -20.28 16.94 -15.70
C GLY A 139 -19.34 17.90 -14.96
N LEU A 140 -19.18 17.76 -13.64
CA LEU A 140 -18.25 18.57 -12.85
C LEU A 140 -16.80 18.13 -13.12
N GLN A 141 -16.02 19.01 -13.74
CA GLN A 141 -14.58 18.82 -13.94
C GLN A 141 -13.79 19.26 -12.69
N PRO A 142 -12.63 18.64 -12.40
CA PRO A 142 -11.75 19.11 -11.32
C PRO A 142 -11.29 20.55 -11.58
N GLN A 143 -11.38 21.39 -10.53
CA GLN A 143 -11.12 22.83 -10.64
C GLN A 143 -9.62 23.16 -10.57
N THR A 144 -8.82 22.29 -9.95
CA THR A 144 -7.38 22.46 -9.82
C THR A 144 -6.62 21.20 -10.20
N LEU A 145 -5.32 21.35 -10.52
CA LEU A 145 -4.43 20.20 -10.73
C LEU A 145 -4.37 19.32 -9.47
N GLY A 146 -4.40 19.92 -8.27
CA GLY A 146 -4.41 19.17 -7.01
C GLY A 146 -5.64 18.27 -6.88
N ASP A 147 -6.83 18.81 -7.18
CA ASP A 147 -8.07 18.04 -7.17
C ASP A 147 -8.01 16.89 -8.19
N TRP A 148 -7.52 17.16 -9.40
CA TRP A 148 -7.36 16.13 -10.42
C TRP A 148 -6.43 15.00 -9.96
N ILE A 149 -5.29 15.30 -9.33
CA ILE A 149 -4.36 14.27 -8.83
C ILE A 149 -5.03 13.45 -7.71
N VAL A 150 -5.77 14.10 -6.80
CA VAL A 150 -6.48 13.38 -5.72
C VAL A 150 -7.55 12.45 -6.29
N GLU A 151 -8.35 12.91 -7.25
CA GLU A 151 -9.33 12.06 -7.93
C GLU A 151 -8.67 10.89 -8.65
N GLU A 152 -7.53 11.13 -9.29
CA GLU A 152 -6.79 10.12 -10.03
C GLU A 152 -6.17 9.06 -9.11
N ASP A 153 -5.53 9.45 -8.00
CA ASP A 153 -5.02 8.52 -6.98
C ASP A 153 -6.15 7.61 -6.46
N VAL A 154 -7.32 8.21 -6.25
CA VAL A 154 -8.53 7.52 -5.78
C VAL A 154 -9.03 6.49 -6.79
N ARG A 155 -9.12 6.86 -8.09
CA ARG A 155 -9.51 5.92 -9.17
C ARG A 155 -8.50 4.78 -9.35
N ARG A 156 -7.21 5.10 -9.36
CA ARG A 156 -6.14 4.09 -9.51
C ARG A 156 -6.13 3.10 -8.37
N THR A 157 -6.30 3.59 -7.15
CA THR A 157 -6.43 2.74 -5.96
C THR A 157 -7.64 1.82 -6.10
N ALA A 158 -8.80 2.36 -6.48
CA ALA A 158 -10.00 1.54 -6.68
C ALA A 158 -9.80 0.44 -7.74
N TRP A 159 -9.20 0.79 -8.87
CA TRP A 159 -8.91 -0.15 -9.96
C TRP A 159 -7.98 -1.28 -9.51
N HIS A 160 -6.87 -0.94 -8.84
CA HIS A 160 -5.91 -1.94 -8.37
C HIS A 160 -6.48 -2.83 -7.26
N THR A 161 -7.25 -2.27 -6.31
CA THR A 161 -7.93 -3.08 -5.30
C THR A 161 -8.92 -4.05 -5.94
N ALA A 162 -9.73 -3.60 -6.90
CA ALA A 162 -10.67 -4.47 -7.61
C ALA A 162 -9.96 -5.56 -8.44
N TRP A 163 -8.83 -5.23 -9.06
CA TRP A 163 -8.00 -6.19 -9.80
C TRP A 163 -7.40 -7.26 -8.87
N LEU A 164 -6.88 -6.85 -7.70
CA LEU A 164 -6.36 -7.76 -6.69
C LEU A 164 -7.46 -8.66 -6.11
N ASP A 165 -8.63 -8.10 -5.78
CA ASP A 165 -9.78 -8.85 -5.29
C ASP A 165 -10.22 -9.94 -6.29
N ARG A 166 -10.30 -9.59 -7.58
CA ARG A 166 -10.61 -10.56 -8.64
C ARG A 166 -9.58 -11.69 -8.71
N ILE A 167 -8.28 -11.38 -8.65
CA ILE A 167 -7.23 -12.40 -8.64
C ILE A 167 -7.39 -13.36 -7.46
N ILE A 168 -7.74 -12.84 -6.29
CA ILE A 168 -7.95 -13.64 -5.08
C ILE A 168 -9.16 -14.54 -5.25
N ILE A 169 -10.29 -14.01 -5.72
CA ILE A 169 -11.50 -14.78 -5.98
C ILE A 169 -11.22 -15.88 -7.00
N ASP A 170 -10.55 -15.56 -8.12
CA ASP A 170 -10.24 -16.54 -9.16
C ASP A 170 -9.31 -17.64 -8.63
N ARG A 171 -8.28 -17.29 -7.84
CA ARG A 171 -7.39 -18.28 -7.21
C ARG A 171 -8.06 -19.08 -6.09
N SER A 172 -9.04 -18.50 -5.40
CA SER A 172 -9.82 -19.17 -4.35
C SER A 172 -10.89 -20.09 -4.94
N ARG A 173 -11.40 -19.78 -6.15
CA ARG A 173 -12.26 -20.68 -6.94
C ARG A 173 -11.46 -21.80 -7.62
N GLY A 174 -10.19 -21.55 -7.89
CA GLY A 174 -9.20 -22.53 -8.37
C GLY A 174 -8.59 -23.42 -7.28
N ILE A 175 -9.19 -23.54 -6.09
CA ILE A 175 -8.75 -24.46 -5.02
C ILE A 175 -8.97 -25.92 -5.47
N GLY A 176 -8.01 -26.35 -6.29
CA GLY A 176 -7.48 -27.69 -6.34
C GLY A 176 -5.97 -27.72 -6.06
N LYS A 177 -5.21 -26.64 -6.32
CA LYS A 177 -3.75 -26.63 -6.08
C LYS A 177 -3.18 -25.24 -5.80
N TRP A 178 -2.83 -25.00 -4.55
CA TRP A 178 -1.78 -24.04 -4.20
C TRP A 178 -0.53 -24.85 -3.89
N GLU A 179 0.18 -25.28 -4.93
CA GLU A 179 1.56 -25.82 -4.82
C GLU A 179 2.55 -24.67 -4.71
#